data_AF-A0A1G2YEJ6-F1
#
_entry.id   AF-A0A1G2YEJ6-F1
#
_cell.length_a   1.000
_cell.length_b   1.000
_cell.length_c   1.000
_cell.angle_alpha   90.00
_cell.angle_beta   90.00
_cell.angle_gamma   90.00
#
_symmetry.space_group_name_H-M   'P 1'
#
loop_
_entity.id
_entity.type
_entity.pdbx_description
1 polymer ?
#
loop_
_entity_poly.entity_id
_entity_poly.type
_entity_poly.pdbx_seq_one_letter_code
_entity_poly.pdbx_strand_id
1 'polypeptide(L)' 'MSEIRYICTGPCGTEVTEDQFLAGQSTCEDETCDQYGEPLEKVMYCGACDVYYKREAEHAGHEG' A
#
# COMPACT_ATOMS: atom_id res chain seq x y z
N MET A 1 6.32 -5.78 13.17
CA MET A 1 4.99 -6.38 12.90
C MET A 1 4.59 -5.98 11.50
N SER A 2 3.90 -6.85 10.76
CA SER A 2 3.44 -6.53 9.41
C SER A 2 1.95 -6.21 9.43
N GLU A 3 1.55 -5.20 8.66
CA GLU A 3 0.18 -4.73 8.57
C GLU A 3 -0.27 -4.60 7.10
N ILE A 4 -1.58 -4.59 6.88
CA ILE A 4 -2.14 -4.41 5.55
C ILE A 4 -2.26 -2.91 5.28
N ARG A 5 -1.72 -2.50 4.14
CA ARG A 5 -1.83 -1.14 3.60
C ARG A 5 -2.37 -1.19 2.17
N TYR A 6 -3.03 -0.12 1.78
CA TYR A 6 -3.52 0.08 0.43
C TYR A 6 -2.83 1.31 -0.13
N ILE A 7 -2.00 1.14 -1.16
CA ILE A 7 -1.12 2.20 -1.65
C ILE A 7 -1.49 2.61 -3.06
N CYS A 8 -1.29 3.88 -3.37
CA CYS A 8 -1.25 4.37 -4.73
C CYS A 8 0.12 3.99 -5.32
N THR A 9 0.12 3.32 -6.46
CA THR A 9 1.35 2.96 -7.19
C THR A 9 1.92 4.11 -8.03
N GLY A 10 1.25 5.27 -7.99
CA GLY A 10 1.69 6.52 -8.62
C GLY A 10 2.73 7.27 -7.78
N PRO A 11 3.27 8.39 -8.31
CA PRO A 11 4.35 9.15 -7.68
C PRO A 11 3.93 9.87 -6.39
N CYS A 12 2.62 10.01 -6.11
CA CYS A 12 2.13 10.66 -4.89
C CYS A 12 2.46 9.89 -3.61
N GLY A 13 2.60 8.55 -3.70
CA GLY A 13 2.86 7.71 -2.54
C GLY A 13 1.73 7.67 -1.51
N THR A 14 0.50 8.08 -1.87
CA THR A 14 -0.66 8.00 -0.99
C THR A 14 -0.86 6.57 -0.48
N GLU A 15 -1.07 6.42 0.82
CA GLU A 15 -1.38 5.15 1.44
C GLU A 15 -2.51 5.28 2.45
N VAL A 16 -3.29 4.21 2.60
CA VAL A 16 -4.36 4.11 3.60
C VAL A 16 -4.32 2.76 4.30
N THR A 17 -4.85 2.71 5.50
CA THR A 17 -5.02 1.47 6.26
C THR A 17 -6.18 0.62 5.72
N GLU A 18 -6.25 -0.65 6.12
CA GLU A 18 -7.40 -1.50 5.78
C GLU A 18 -8.73 -0.91 6.26
N ASP A 19 -8.78 -0.32 7.46
CA ASP A 19 -9.99 0.35 7.96
C ASP A 19 -10.41 1.55 7.10
N GLN A 20 -9.46 2.37 6.64
CA GLN A 20 -9.75 3.52 5.76
C GLN A 20 -10.25 3.06 4.40
N PHE A 21 -9.64 2.01 3.83
CA PHE A 21 -10.09 1.40 2.59
C PHE A 21 -11.52 0.87 2.72
N LEU A 22 -11.82 0.15 3.82
CA LEU A 22 -13.15 -0.37 4.12
C LEU A 22 -14.17 0.75 4.41
N ALA A 23 -13.72 1.90 4.91
CA ALA A 23 -14.54 3.09 5.09
C ALA A 23 -14.83 3.84 3.78
N GLY A 24 -14.25 3.43 2.66
CA GLY A 24 -14.53 3.96 1.32
C GLY A 24 -13.37 4.69 0.64
N GLN A 25 -12.20 4.83 1.30
CA GLN A 25 -11.00 5.39 0.67
C GLN A 25 -10.30 4.33 -0.19
N SER A 26 -10.96 3.88 -1.24
CA SER A 26 -10.48 2.78 -2.10
C SER A 26 -9.72 3.23 -3.35
N THR A 27 -9.60 4.54 -3.56
CA THR A 27 -8.95 5.16 -4.73
C THR A 27 -7.91 6.20 -4.29
N CYS A 28 -6.98 6.54 -5.19
CA CYS A 28 -6.07 7.66 -4.95
C CYS A 28 -6.86 8.98 -4.94
N GLU A 29 -6.80 9.72 -3.83
CA GLU A 29 -7.50 11.00 -3.66
C GLU A 29 -6.60 12.23 -3.93
N ASP A 30 -5.34 12.01 -4.34
CA ASP A 30 -4.43 13.11 -4.66
C ASP A 30 -4.68 13.63 -6.09
N GLU A 31 -5.31 14.80 -6.19
CA GLU A 31 -5.65 15.45 -7.46
C GLU A 31 -4.45 15.81 -8.36
N THR A 32 -3.25 15.85 -7.78
CA THR A 32 -2.01 16.12 -8.50
C THR A 32 -1.32 14.84 -9.01
N CYS A 33 -1.83 13.67 -8.63
CA CYS A 33 -1.30 12.38 -9.04
C CYS A 33 -1.87 11.95 -10.40
N ASP A 34 -1.01 11.39 -11.26
CA ASP A 34 -1.45 10.76 -12.53
C ASP A 34 -2.37 9.54 -12.31
N GLN A 35 -2.41 9.00 -11.09
CA GLN A 35 -3.27 7.89 -10.68
C GLN A 35 -4.50 8.38 -9.90
N TYR A 36 -4.82 9.67 -9.92
CA TYR A 36 -6.02 10.21 -9.25
C TYR A 36 -7.28 9.47 -9.70
N GLY A 37 -8.07 8.99 -8.73
CA GLY A 37 -9.28 8.19 -8.96
C GLY A 37 -9.02 6.71 -9.29
N GLU A 38 -7.78 6.30 -9.53
CA GLU A 38 -7.44 4.89 -9.76
C GLU A 38 -7.44 4.10 -8.43
N PRO A 39 -7.76 2.80 -8.46
CA PRO A 39 -7.87 1.98 -7.26
C PRO A 39 -6.53 1.80 -6.55
N LEU A 40 -6.56 1.79 -5.21
CA LEU A 40 -5.38 1.50 -4.40
C LEU A 40 -5.03 0.01 -4.44
N GLU A 41 -3.72 -0.28 -4.45
CA GLU A 41 -3.20 -1.64 -4.48
C GLU A 41 -2.96 -2.17 -3.07
N LYS A 42 -3.47 -3.37 -2.78
CA LYS A 42 -3.27 -4.04 -1.49
C LYS A 42 -1.84 -4.55 -1.35
N VAL A 43 -1.13 -4.09 -0.32
CA VAL A 43 0.22 -4.51 0.04
C VAL A 43 0.31 -4.85 1.53
N MET A 44 1.35 -5.56 1.91
CA MET A 44 1.78 -5.73 3.29
C MET A 44 2.92 -4.74 3.55
N TYR A 45 2.86 -4.04 4.68
CA TYR A 45 3.92 -3.16 5.15
C TYR A 45 4.59 -3.78 6.37
N CYS A 46 5.91 -3.98 6.33
CA CYS A 46 6.69 -4.42 7.48
C CYS A 46 7.29 -3.20 8.19
N GLY A 47 6.68 -2.73 9.28
CA GLY A 47 7.19 -1.57 10.03
C GLY A 47 8.56 -1.80 10.72
N ALA A 48 9.08 -3.03 10.73
CA ALA A 48 10.44 -3.31 11.21
C ALA A 48 11.50 -3.11 10.12
N CYS A 49 11.14 -3.35 8.86
CA CYS A 49 12.04 -3.22 7.71
C CYS A 49 11.79 -1.93 6.92
N ASP A 50 10.66 -1.26 7.16
CA ASP A 50 10.16 -0.11 6.39
C ASP A 50 9.96 -0.44 4.89
N VAL A 51 9.42 -1.63 4.61
CA VAL A 51 9.28 -2.18 3.24
C VAL A 51 7.83 -2.61 2.97
N TYR A 52 7.37 -2.29 1.75
CA TYR A 52 6.11 -2.79 1.18
C TYR A 52 6.36 -4.05 0.34
N TYR A 53 5.49 -5.05 0.48
CA TYR A 53 5.56 -6.30 -0.29
C TYR A 53 4.16 -6.85 -0.55
N LYS A 54 3.97 -7.53 -1.69
CA LYS A 54 2.70 -8.20 -2.00
C LYS A 54 2.66 -9.55 -1.26
N ARG A 55 1.54 -9.93 -0.66
CA ARG A 55 1.42 -11.22 0.07
C ARG A 55 1.70 -12.44 -0.82
N GLU A 56 1.41 -12.35 -2.12
CA GLU A 56 1.69 -13.41 -3.10
C GLU A 56 3.13 -13.39 -3.63
N ALA A 57 3.87 -12.31 -3.38
CA ALA A 57 5.31 -12.30 -3.55
C ALA A 57 5.91 -12.84 -2.25
N GLU A 58 6.49 -14.04 -2.30
CA GLU A 58 7.29 -14.54 -1.18
C GLU A 58 8.25 -13.44 -0.73
N HIS A 59 8.27 -13.14 0.57
CA HIS A 59 9.21 -12.17 1.15
C HIS A 59 10.61 -12.80 1.06
N ALA A 60 11.20 -12.74 -0.14
CA ALA A 60 12.50 -13.31 -0.43
C ALA A 60 13.56 -12.47 0.29
N GLY A 61 14.09 -13.03 1.39
CA GLY A 61 15.31 -12.53 2.01
C GLY A 61 15.17 -12.17 3.48
N HIS A 62 15.10 -13.20 4.33
CA HIS A 62 15.81 -13.16 5.61
C HIS A 62 16.69 -14.41 5.66
N GLU A 63 17.70 -14.44 4.79
CA GLU A 63 18.84 -15.35 4.95
C GLU A 63 19.76 -14.67 5.97
N GLY A 64 19.80 -15.25 7.18
CA GLY A 64 20.80 -14.93 8.20
C GLY A 64 22.12 -15.65 7.97
#